data_AF-A0A2E3RP04-F1
#
_entry.id   AF-A0A2E3RP04-F1
#
_cell.length_a   1.000
_cell.length_b   1.000
_cell.length_c   1.000
_cell.angle_alpha   90.00
_cell.angle_beta   90.00
_cell.angle_gamma   90.00
#
_symmetry.space_group_name_H-M   'P 1'
#
loop_
_entity.id
_entity.type
_entity.pdbx_description
1 polymer ?
#
loop_
_entity_poly.entity_id
_entity_poly.type
_entity_poly.pdbx_seq_one_letter_code
_entity_poly.pdbx_strand_id
1 'polypeptide(L)'
;MASLVAISAWSGFSADVNADAQDVLAHGRPVVANDGATDFTGHVVDLYVVLDHPDDRILAFASMIDVNLGTNYYQSSTGAGWLPSNDRSEQTEARTYADSFVTIGGTANSGATPVQPSFNQTELDPGFGGNGAAGPEYMGGWYVPGSELTQGTAQEQPGIGGQLAVMVGRFAIEGDEYFSMAETPVLVVWVDGENGSVNGTQIDVREYIIDDCNQNGIDDANDLFYGFDVDGNGDGILDGCLPTDLDGNGTVDGADLAMFLARWGTDDQSADFNNDGLIDGLDLALLLAAWSIDRDEPGGG
;
A
#
# COMPACT_ATOMS: atom_id res chain seq x y z
N MET A 1 11.28 29.62 16.11
CA MET A 1 11.01 29.97 14.70
C MET A 1 12.02 29.22 13.85
N ALA A 2 11.67 28.00 13.42
CA ALA A 2 12.48 27.30 12.43
C ALA A 2 12.27 28.05 11.11
N SER A 3 13.28 28.83 10.70
CA SER A 3 13.34 29.37 9.35
C SER A 3 13.48 28.17 8.42
N LEU A 4 12.54 28.01 7.48
CA LEU A 4 12.56 27.03 6.39
C LEU A 4 13.96 26.98 5.78
N VAL A 5 14.73 25.98 6.17
CA VAL A 5 15.82 25.48 5.34
C VAL A 5 15.10 24.48 4.44
N ALA A 6 15.06 24.77 3.14
CA ALA A 6 14.51 23.87 2.13
C ALA A 6 14.93 22.43 2.48
N ILE A 7 14.04 21.46 2.32
CA ILE A 7 14.34 20.05 2.62
C ILE A 7 15.68 19.64 1.97
N SER A 8 16.00 20.22 0.80
CA SER A 8 17.27 20.10 0.06
C SER A 8 18.56 20.60 0.75
N ALA A 9 18.48 21.27 1.91
CA ALA A 9 19.65 21.77 2.65
C ALA A 9 19.90 21.05 3.99
N TRP A 10 19.18 19.96 4.25
CA TRP A 10 19.36 19.10 5.43
C TRP A 10 20.38 17.96 5.15
N SER A 11 21.65 18.33 4.95
CA SER A 11 22.75 17.39 4.64
C SER A 11 23.49 16.84 5.86
N GLY A 12 22.77 16.57 6.95
CA GLY A 12 23.36 16.14 8.22
C GLY A 12 22.53 15.06 8.92
N PHE A 13 22.49 13.86 8.35
CA PHE A 13 21.91 12.71 9.02
C PHE A 13 22.72 12.36 10.29
N SER A 14 22.04 12.28 11.42
CA SER A 14 22.45 11.45 12.54
C SER A 14 21.35 10.43 12.70
N ALA A 15 21.60 9.19 12.27
CA ALA A 15 20.75 8.07 12.62
C ALA A 15 20.86 7.89 14.13
N ASP A 16 19.93 8.44 14.89
CA ASP A 16 19.77 7.98 16.26
C ASP A 16 19.14 6.59 16.18
N VAL A 17 19.88 5.60 16.66
CA VAL A 17 19.65 4.16 16.50
C VAL A 17 18.51 3.64 17.37
N ASN A 18 17.57 4.51 17.74
CA ASN A 18 16.31 4.17 18.41
C ASN A 18 15.07 4.44 17.52
N ALA A 19 15.25 4.75 16.23
CA ALA A 19 14.30 4.52 15.13
C ALA A 19 12.81 4.83 15.38
N ASP A 20 12.47 6.08 15.76
CA ASP A 20 11.06 6.44 15.87
C ASP A 20 10.35 6.38 14.50
N ALA A 21 10.99 6.82 13.41
CA ALA A 21 10.57 6.50 12.04
C ALA A 21 11.18 5.17 11.58
N GLN A 22 10.40 4.10 11.69
CA GLN A 22 10.86 2.73 11.44
C GLN A 22 10.86 2.35 9.97
N ASP A 23 9.88 2.85 9.21
CA ASP A 23 9.62 2.37 7.87
C ASP A 23 8.83 3.34 7.01
N VAL A 24 8.83 3.11 5.70
CA VAL A 24 7.90 3.74 4.77
C VAL A 24 7.25 2.67 3.91
N LEU A 25 5.93 2.54 4.05
CA LEU A 25 5.14 1.51 3.38
C LEU A 25 4.32 2.11 2.24
N ALA A 26 4.38 1.46 1.08
CA ALA A 26 3.47 1.66 -0.04
C ALA A 26 2.45 0.54 -0.04
N HIS A 27 1.16 0.86 0.01
CA HIS A 27 0.09 -0.12 -0.19
C HIS A 27 -0.55 0.14 -1.54
N GLY A 28 -0.14 -0.65 -2.53
CA GLY A 28 -0.68 -0.70 -3.87
C GLY A 28 -1.93 -1.56 -3.99
N ARG A 29 -2.95 -1.11 -4.72
CA ARG A 29 -4.13 -1.93 -5.06
C ARG A 29 -4.83 -1.45 -6.33
N PRO A 30 -5.50 -2.35 -7.07
CA PRO A 30 -6.37 -1.94 -8.16
C PRO A 30 -7.65 -1.29 -7.63
N VAL A 31 -8.13 -0.26 -8.32
CA VAL A 31 -9.37 0.45 -7.98
C VAL A 31 -10.19 0.69 -9.23
N VAL A 32 -11.49 0.39 -9.13
CA VAL A 32 -12.51 0.82 -10.08
C VAL A 32 -13.45 1.77 -9.35
N ALA A 33 -13.59 3.00 -9.85
CA ALA A 33 -14.36 4.03 -9.15
C ALA A 33 -15.10 4.95 -10.13
N ASN A 34 -16.37 5.24 -9.83
CA ASN A 34 -17.18 6.12 -10.67
C ASN A 34 -16.77 7.60 -10.54
N ASP A 35 -16.51 8.27 -11.67
CA ASP A 35 -16.24 9.73 -11.73
C ASP A 35 -17.38 10.52 -12.42
N GLY A 36 -18.56 9.92 -12.58
CA GLY A 36 -19.74 10.55 -13.20
C GLY A 36 -19.67 10.78 -14.73
N ALA A 37 -18.48 10.95 -15.32
CA ALA A 37 -18.26 11.05 -16.76
C ALA A 37 -17.69 9.75 -17.35
N THR A 38 -16.52 9.33 -16.87
CA THR A 38 -15.83 8.08 -17.20
C THR A 38 -15.33 7.45 -15.91
N ASP A 39 -15.57 6.16 -15.72
CA ASP A 39 -15.09 5.47 -14.52
C ASP A 39 -13.56 5.39 -14.54
N PHE A 40 -12.94 5.63 -13.39
CA PHE A 40 -11.53 5.34 -13.17
C PHE A 40 -11.37 3.82 -13.09
N THR A 41 -10.37 3.29 -13.77
CA THR A 41 -9.89 1.91 -13.60
C THR A 41 -8.37 1.97 -13.67
N GLY A 42 -7.70 1.58 -12.59
CA GLY A 42 -6.25 1.58 -12.54
C GLY A 42 -5.70 1.30 -11.16
N HIS A 43 -4.44 1.65 -10.95
CA HIS A 43 -3.69 1.35 -9.74
C HIS A 43 -3.67 2.55 -8.79
N VAL A 44 -3.84 2.30 -7.49
CA VAL A 44 -3.72 3.30 -6.41
C VAL A 44 -2.67 2.85 -5.42
N VAL A 45 -1.72 3.73 -5.10
CA VAL A 45 -0.68 3.51 -4.09
C VAL A 45 -0.84 4.53 -2.98
N ASP A 46 -1.08 4.05 -1.75
CA ASP A 46 -1.08 4.86 -0.53
C ASP A 46 0.28 4.74 0.16
N LEU A 47 0.89 5.88 0.51
CA LEU A 47 2.16 5.91 1.24
C LEU A 47 1.93 6.20 2.73
N TYR A 48 2.67 5.49 3.57
CA TYR A 48 2.63 5.60 5.03
C TYR A 48 4.04 5.64 5.60
N VAL A 49 4.25 6.47 6.62
CA VAL A 49 5.44 6.39 7.47
C VAL A 49 5.08 5.69 8.76
N VAL A 50 5.74 4.58 9.05
CA VAL A 50 5.53 3.78 10.26
C VAL A 50 6.33 4.38 11.41
N LEU A 51 5.65 4.56 12.53
CA LEU A 51 6.20 5.16 13.74
C LEU A 51 6.10 4.19 14.91
N ASP A 52 7.02 4.29 15.86
CA ASP A 52 7.08 3.37 16.99
C ASP A 52 6.37 3.87 18.25
N HIS A 53 6.09 5.18 18.32
CA HIS A 53 5.42 5.79 19.45
C HIS A 53 4.20 6.64 19.03
N PRO A 54 3.06 6.58 19.76
CA PRO A 54 1.82 7.28 19.39
C PRO A 54 1.92 8.80 19.49
N ASP A 55 2.93 9.32 20.20
CA ASP A 55 3.19 10.76 20.30
C ASP A 55 4.16 11.27 19.22
N ASP A 56 4.73 10.37 18.39
CA ASP A 56 5.60 10.77 17.29
C ASP A 56 4.83 11.46 16.18
N ARG A 57 5.51 12.40 15.53
CA ARG A 57 4.86 13.28 14.56
C ARG A 57 5.70 13.50 13.31
N ILE A 58 5.16 13.19 12.14
CA ILE A 58 5.80 13.58 10.87
C ILE A 58 5.64 15.08 10.65
N LEU A 59 6.75 15.74 10.31
CA LEU A 59 6.80 17.16 9.95
C LEU A 59 6.98 17.38 8.46
N ALA A 60 7.79 16.56 7.80
CA ALA A 60 8.04 16.70 6.37
C ALA A 60 8.33 15.35 5.73
N PHE A 61 7.96 15.26 4.46
CA PHE A 61 8.23 14.11 3.61
C PHE A 61 8.67 14.62 2.23
N ALA A 62 9.67 14.00 1.62
CA ALA A 62 10.08 14.33 0.27
C ALA A 62 10.58 13.10 -0.50
N SER A 63 10.26 13.05 -1.78
CA SER A 63 10.90 12.11 -2.69
C SER A 63 12.32 12.57 -3.02
N MET A 64 13.32 11.69 -2.96
CA MET A 64 14.68 12.00 -3.42
C MET A 64 14.95 11.53 -4.86
N ILE A 65 13.93 11.04 -5.56
CA ILE A 65 13.96 10.85 -7.01
C ILE A 65 12.84 11.65 -7.64
N ASP A 66 12.99 11.89 -8.94
CA ASP A 66 11.88 12.36 -9.74
C ASP A 66 10.88 11.20 -9.90
N VAL A 67 9.88 11.13 -9.03
CA VAL A 67 8.79 10.13 -9.13
C VAL A 67 7.89 10.42 -10.31
N ASN A 68 8.00 11.63 -10.89
CA ASN A 68 7.20 12.03 -12.02
C ASN A 68 7.49 11.13 -13.22
N LEU A 69 8.72 10.65 -13.48
CA LEU A 69 9.11 9.66 -14.53
C LEU A 69 8.41 9.78 -15.93
N GLY A 70 7.70 10.88 -16.24
CA GLY A 70 6.77 11.00 -17.37
C GLY A 70 5.33 10.51 -17.13
N THR A 71 4.99 10.07 -15.92
CA THR A 71 3.68 9.62 -15.45
C THR A 71 2.74 10.78 -15.14
N ASN A 72 1.55 10.76 -15.72
CA ASN A 72 0.47 11.67 -15.32
C ASN A 72 -0.38 10.99 -14.26
N TYR A 73 -0.21 11.39 -13.01
CA TYR A 73 -1.03 10.89 -11.93
C TYR A 73 -2.50 11.31 -12.10
N TYR A 74 -3.41 10.38 -11.82
CA TYR A 74 -4.83 10.60 -11.98
C TYR A 74 -5.32 11.71 -11.05
N GLN A 75 -6.09 12.62 -11.64
CA GLN A 75 -6.84 13.68 -10.99
C GLN A 75 -8.24 13.64 -11.58
N SER A 76 -9.28 13.59 -10.74
CA SER A 76 -10.65 13.75 -11.22
C SER A 76 -10.80 15.10 -11.93
N SER A 77 -11.70 15.19 -12.91
CA SER A 77 -12.01 16.45 -13.61
C SER A 77 -12.50 17.59 -12.70
N THR A 78 -12.90 17.24 -11.46
CA THR A 78 -13.28 18.16 -10.38
C THR A 78 -12.15 18.41 -9.36
N GLY A 79 -11.02 17.69 -9.48
CA GLY A 79 -9.81 17.83 -8.69
C GLY A 79 -8.89 18.91 -9.25
N ALA A 80 -8.43 19.82 -8.39
CA ALA A 80 -7.58 20.93 -8.79
C ALA A 80 -6.11 20.63 -8.46
N GLY A 81 -5.54 19.58 -9.05
CA GLY A 81 -4.14 19.19 -8.89
C GLY A 81 -3.78 18.78 -7.46
N TRP A 82 -2.49 18.79 -7.14
CA TRP A 82 -1.99 18.40 -5.81
C TRP A 82 -2.43 19.41 -4.75
N LEU A 83 -3.63 19.19 -4.18
CA LEU A 83 -4.22 20.03 -3.15
C LEU A 83 -4.21 19.31 -1.83
N PRO A 84 -3.24 19.60 -0.95
CA PRO A 84 -3.28 19.05 0.38
C PRO A 84 -4.54 19.52 1.12
N SER A 85 -4.90 20.81 1.02
CA SER A 85 -6.03 21.40 1.74
C SER A 85 -7.41 21.19 1.10
N ASN A 86 -7.64 20.06 0.42
CA ASN A 86 -8.83 19.85 -0.41
C ASN A 86 -10.15 19.89 0.40
N ASP A 87 -11.06 20.77 -0.01
CA ASP A 87 -12.43 20.86 0.50
C ASP A 87 -13.32 19.81 -0.20
N ARG A 88 -13.89 18.90 0.60
CA ARG A 88 -14.75 17.78 0.15
C ARG A 88 -16.16 18.21 -0.31
N SER A 89 -16.33 19.43 -0.78
CA SER A 89 -17.66 19.98 -1.13
C SER A 89 -18.32 19.30 -2.33
N GLU A 90 -17.56 18.64 -3.20
CA GLU A 90 -18.05 17.72 -4.24
C GLU A 90 -17.25 16.41 -4.15
N GLN A 91 -17.92 15.27 -4.01
CA GLN A 91 -17.31 13.93 -3.86
C GLN A 91 -17.90 12.98 -4.90
N THR A 92 -17.11 12.63 -5.91
CA THR A 92 -17.31 11.41 -6.70
C THR A 92 -16.61 10.25 -5.99
N GLU A 93 -16.90 9.01 -6.42
CA GLU A 93 -16.21 7.82 -5.90
C GLU A 93 -14.72 7.88 -6.29
N ALA A 94 -14.42 8.27 -7.53
CA ALA A 94 -13.05 8.48 -7.99
C ALA A 94 -12.32 9.56 -7.19
N ARG A 95 -12.99 10.67 -6.83
CA ARG A 95 -12.37 11.70 -5.96
C ARG A 95 -12.00 11.16 -4.57
N THR A 96 -12.77 10.20 -4.08
CA THR A 96 -12.59 9.64 -2.74
C THR A 96 -11.50 8.57 -2.69
N TYR A 97 -11.46 7.71 -3.72
CA TYR A 97 -10.66 6.48 -3.71
C TYR A 97 -9.51 6.45 -4.72
N ALA A 98 -9.54 7.29 -5.77
CA ALA A 98 -8.56 7.27 -6.85
C ALA A 98 -7.81 8.60 -7.07
N ASP A 99 -8.29 9.74 -6.55
CA ASP A 99 -7.61 11.03 -6.73
C ASP A 99 -6.21 11.01 -6.10
N SER A 100 -5.20 11.46 -6.83
CA SER A 100 -3.85 11.58 -6.28
C SER A 100 -3.73 12.83 -5.40
N PHE A 101 -3.07 12.72 -4.26
CA PHE A 101 -2.85 13.86 -3.36
C PHE A 101 -1.67 13.60 -2.44
N VAL A 102 -1.16 14.67 -1.83
CA VAL A 102 -0.17 14.56 -0.75
C VAL A 102 -0.73 15.12 0.54
N THR A 103 -0.28 14.55 1.66
CA THR A 103 -0.73 14.95 2.99
C THR A 103 0.29 14.60 4.05
N ILE A 104 0.08 15.02 5.29
CA ILE A 104 0.75 14.45 6.46
C ILE A 104 -0.37 14.18 7.46
N GLY A 105 -0.84 12.94 7.49
CA GLY A 105 -2.00 12.50 8.27
C GLY A 105 -3.34 12.95 7.70
N GLY A 106 -4.36 13.06 8.56
CA GLY A 106 -5.67 13.60 8.18
C GLY A 106 -6.66 12.60 7.56
N THR A 107 -6.36 11.30 7.56
CA THR A 107 -7.32 10.28 7.13
C THR A 107 -8.50 10.26 8.08
N ALA A 108 -9.70 10.52 7.56
CA ALA A 108 -10.92 10.44 8.34
C ALA A 108 -11.33 8.97 8.48
N ASN A 109 -11.17 8.43 9.70
CA ASN A 109 -11.87 7.28 10.28
C ASN A 109 -11.23 5.88 10.19
N SER A 110 -11.47 5.21 11.31
CA SER A 110 -11.22 3.84 11.70
C SER A 110 -12.00 2.81 10.86
N GLY A 111 -11.40 2.32 9.78
CA GLY A 111 -11.78 1.06 9.16
C GLY A 111 -12.01 1.14 7.64
N ALA A 112 -11.13 0.45 6.91
CA ALA A 112 -11.18 0.11 5.49
C ALA A 112 -11.09 1.28 4.47
N THR A 113 -9.95 1.33 3.79
CA THR A 113 -9.50 2.27 2.74
C THR A 113 -9.26 3.73 3.17
N PRO A 114 -8.03 4.27 2.97
CA PRO A 114 -7.78 5.69 3.24
C PRO A 114 -8.64 6.56 2.34
N VAL A 115 -9.14 7.64 2.89
CA VAL A 115 -9.91 8.64 2.16
C VAL A 115 -9.13 9.94 2.15
N GLN A 116 -9.22 10.68 1.04
CA GLN A 116 -8.60 12.00 0.92
C GLN A 116 -9.00 12.90 2.10
N PRO A 117 -8.05 13.49 2.86
CA PRO A 117 -8.33 14.28 4.06
C PRO A 117 -9.25 15.47 3.76
N SER A 118 -10.23 15.75 4.62
CA SER A 118 -11.18 16.88 4.43
C SER A 118 -10.65 18.24 4.86
N PHE A 119 -9.63 18.24 5.72
CA PHE A 119 -8.88 19.41 6.14
C PHE A 119 -7.49 18.94 6.54
N ASN A 120 -6.47 19.42 5.83
CA ASN A 120 -5.10 19.32 6.30
C ASN A 120 -4.42 20.68 6.12
N GLN A 121 -3.45 20.95 6.98
CA GLN A 121 -2.59 22.13 6.93
C GLN A 121 -1.30 21.80 6.19
N THR A 122 -1.24 20.72 5.40
CA THR A 122 -0.03 20.37 4.66
C THR A 122 0.26 21.44 3.61
N GLU A 123 1.52 21.85 3.52
CA GLU A 123 2.03 22.77 2.51
C GLU A 123 3.03 22.05 1.60
N LEU A 124 3.13 22.50 0.36
CA LEU A 124 4.10 21.97 -0.61
C LEU A 124 5.44 22.69 -0.46
N ASP A 125 6.54 21.93 -0.43
CA ASP A 125 7.89 22.48 -0.54
C ASP A 125 8.08 23.10 -1.95
N PRO A 126 8.88 24.17 -2.09
CA PRO A 126 9.17 24.75 -3.40
C PRO A 126 9.70 23.76 -4.45
N GLY A 127 10.42 22.70 -4.04
CA GLY A 127 10.90 21.63 -4.91
C GLY A 127 9.79 20.74 -5.48
N PHE A 128 8.57 20.83 -4.97
CA PHE A 128 7.42 20.07 -5.49
C PHE A 128 6.90 20.62 -6.83
N GLY A 129 7.19 21.88 -7.15
CA GLY A 129 6.65 22.56 -8.35
C GLY A 129 5.24 23.16 -8.17
N GLY A 130 4.65 23.03 -6.98
CA GLY A 130 3.35 23.59 -6.61
C GLY A 130 2.14 22.79 -7.15
N ASN A 131 0.93 23.32 -6.95
CA ASN A 131 -0.32 22.57 -7.20
C ASN A 131 -0.56 22.19 -8.68
N GLY A 132 0.11 22.88 -9.62
CA GLY A 132 0.01 22.60 -11.05
C GLY A 132 1.06 21.63 -11.58
N ALA A 133 1.93 21.10 -10.72
CA ALA A 133 2.92 20.11 -11.11
C ALA A 133 2.23 18.78 -11.49
N ALA A 134 2.85 18.01 -12.39
CA ALA A 134 2.35 16.68 -12.73
C ALA A 134 2.57 15.67 -11.60
N GLY A 135 3.56 15.91 -10.72
CA GLY A 135 3.89 15.11 -9.55
C GLY A 135 5.10 15.70 -8.81
N PRO A 136 5.54 15.09 -7.69
CA PRO A 136 6.75 15.52 -7.00
C PRO A 136 7.98 15.38 -7.91
N GLU A 137 8.74 16.46 -8.09
CA GLU A 137 10.02 16.43 -8.79
C GLU A 137 11.15 15.91 -7.88
N TYR A 138 12.41 15.89 -8.35
CA TYR A 138 13.56 15.57 -7.50
C TYR A 138 13.62 16.49 -6.28
N MET A 139 13.57 15.91 -5.07
CA MET A 139 13.46 16.63 -3.80
C MET A 139 12.16 17.43 -3.64
N GLY A 140 11.13 17.06 -4.41
CA GLY A 140 9.76 17.50 -4.22
C GLY A 140 9.18 16.92 -2.95
N GLY A 141 8.85 17.80 -2.01
CA GLY A 141 8.33 17.42 -0.71
C GLY A 141 7.12 18.24 -0.29
N TRP A 142 6.60 17.89 0.87
CA TRP A 142 5.50 18.58 1.53
C TRP A 142 5.69 18.47 3.04
N TYR A 143 5.13 19.42 3.77
CA TYR A 143 5.41 19.59 5.19
C TYR A 143 4.21 20.15 5.96
N VAL A 144 4.26 20.04 7.30
CA VAL A 144 3.31 20.69 8.21
C VAL A 144 3.89 22.04 8.67
N PRO A 145 3.24 23.18 8.39
CA PRO A 145 3.73 24.51 8.73
C PRO A 145 3.59 24.77 10.24
N GLY A 146 4.63 24.40 10.98
CA GLY A 146 4.73 24.68 12.41
C GLY A 146 4.76 23.42 13.28
N SER A 147 5.77 23.32 14.13
CA SER A 147 6.01 22.19 15.03
C SER A 147 4.89 21.94 16.03
N GLU A 148 4.07 22.95 16.34
CA GLU A 148 2.99 22.84 17.34
C GLU A 148 1.78 22.04 16.84
N LEU A 149 1.72 21.70 15.56
CA LEU A 149 0.44 21.41 14.92
C LEU A 149 -0.27 20.09 15.21
N THR A 150 0.20 19.05 15.92
CA THR A 150 -0.47 17.72 16.08
C THR A 150 -0.89 16.97 14.81
N GLN A 151 -1.11 17.64 13.67
CA GLN A 151 -1.19 17.00 12.37
C GLN A 151 0.11 16.23 12.14
N GLY A 152 -0.04 15.01 11.59
CA GLY A 152 1.07 14.07 11.44
C GLY A 152 1.37 13.25 12.68
N THR A 153 0.55 13.29 13.74
CA THR A 153 0.68 12.34 14.86
C THR A 153 0.36 10.94 14.40
N ALA A 154 1.15 9.97 14.85
CA ALA A 154 0.98 8.57 14.54
C ALA A 154 -0.41 8.07 14.97
N GLN A 155 -1.10 7.36 14.07
CA GLN A 155 -2.38 6.73 14.36
C GLN A 155 -2.40 5.32 13.80
N GLU A 156 -3.18 4.41 14.38
CA GLU A 156 -3.39 3.08 13.78
C GLU A 156 -4.00 3.25 12.39
N GLN A 157 -3.37 2.62 11.39
CA GLN A 157 -3.79 2.67 10.00
C GLN A 157 -4.34 1.30 9.59
N PRO A 158 -5.68 1.12 9.50
CA PRO A 158 -6.28 -0.14 9.09
C PRO A 158 -5.85 -0.60 7.69
N GLY A 159 -5.51 0.34 6.82
CA GLY A 159 -5.03 0.05 5.47
C GLY A 159 -3.68 -0.68 5.44
N ILE A 160 -2.94 -0.73 6.54
CA ILE A 160 -1.66 -1.46 6.64
C ILE A 160 -1.63 -2.36 7.87
N GLY A 161 -2.72 -3.10 8.12
CA GLY A 161 -2.81 -4.07 9.21
C GLY A 161 -2.88 -3.45 10.61
N GLY A 162 -3.33 -2.19 10.71
CA GLY A 162 -3.44 -1.49 12.00
C GLY A 162 -2.11 -0.94 12.52
N GLN A 163 -1.05 -0.93 11.71
CA GLN A 163 0.23 -0.36 12.11
C GLN A 163 0.10 1.11 12.51
N LEU A 164 0.88 1.50 13.52
CA LEU A 164 0.97 2.87 13.97
C LEU A 164 1.75 3.69 12.94
N ALA A 165 1.06 4.58 12.22
CA ALA A 165 1.65 5.23 11.07
C ALA A 165 0.93 6.54 10.70
N VAL A 166 1.54 7.27 9.77
CA VAL A 166 1.03 8.51 9.20
C VAL A 166 0.95 8.37 7.70
N MET A 167 -0.25 8.48 7.13
CA MET A 167 -0.41 8.56 5.67
C MET A 167 0.24 9.85 5.16
N VAL A 168 1.06 9.75 4.13
CA VAL A 168 1.76 10.89 3.53
C VAL A 168 1.32 11.21 2.11
N GLY A 169 0.59 10.32 1.44
CA GLY A 169 0.02 10.62 0.13
C GLY A 169 -0.65 9.44 -0.53
N ARG A 170 -1.32 9.73 -1.63
CA ARG A 170 -1.91 8.79 -2.57
C ARG A 170 -1.45 9.13 -3.97
N PHE A 171 -1.04 8.12 -4.71
CA PHE A 171 -0.59 8.22 -6.09
C PHE A 171 -1.37 7.21 -6.92
N ALA A 172 -2.12 7.67 -7.90
CA ALA A 172 -2.94 6.82 -8.74
C ALA A 172 -2.60 6.99 -10.21
N ILE A 173 -2.66 5.90 -10.96
CA ILE A 173 -2.50 5.88 -12.40
C ILE A 173 -3.68 5.16 -13.04
N GLU A 174 -4.17 5.67 -14.16
CA GLU A 174 -5.22 5.02 -14.94
C GLU A 174 -4.60 4.02 -15.92
N GLY A 175 -5.23 2.87 -16.10
CA GLY A 175 -4.79 1.84 -17.05
C GLY A 175 -4.54 0.46 -16.43
N ASP A 176 -3.97 -0.42 -17.24
CA ASP A 176 -3.71 -1.83 -16.95
C ASP A 176 -2.22 -2.12 -16.68
N GLU A 177 -1.41 -1.07 -16.46
CA GLU A 177 -0.02 -1.22 -16.05
C GLU A 177 0.10 -1.28 -14.52
N TYR A 178 0.87 -2.26 -14.02
CA TYR A 178 1.22 -2.33 -12.60
C TYR A 178 2.15 -1.17 -12.22
N PHE A 179 1.91 -0.55 -11.07
CA PHE A 179 2.67 0.59 -10.59
C PHE A 179 2.99 0.46 -9.11
N SER A 180 4.28 0.42 -8.80
CA SER A 180 4.77 0.42 -7.42
C SER A 180 5.71 1.60 -7.21
N MET A 181 5.74 2.07 -5.95
CA MET A 181 6.70 3.06 -5.46
C MET A 181 7.78 2.42 -4.58
N ALA A 182 7.82 1.09 -4.47
CA ALA A 182 8.86 0.38 -3.73
C ALA A 182 10.26 0.73 -4.24
N GLU A 183 11.24 0.62 -3.35
CA GLU A 183 12.65 1.00 -3.56
C GLU A 183 12.88 2.48 -3.85
N THR A 184 11.82 3.31 -3.82
CA THR A 184 11.94 4.76 -3.97
C THR A 184 12.57 5.33 -2.70
N PRO A 185 13.73 6.00 -2.80
CA PRO A 185 14.36 6.57 -1.63
C PRO A 185 13.63 7.87 -1.25
N VAL A 186 13.22 8.00 0.00
CA VAL A 186 12.50 9.16 0.55
C VAL A 186 13.19 9.76 1.77
N LEU A 187 13.00 11.06 1.98
CA LEU A 187 13.44 11.78 3.17
C LEU A 187 12.25 11.98 4.09
N VAL A 188 12.37 11.48 5.32
CA VAL A 188 11.38 11.62 6.38
C VAL A 188 11.95 12.50 7.48
N VAL A 189 11.17 13.48 7.92
CA VAL A 189 11.49 14.35 9.07
C VAL A 189 10.36 14.26 10.09
N TRP A 190 10.70 13.98 11.34
CA TRP A 190 9.74 13.78 12.41
C TRP A 190 10.15 14.50 13.71
N VAL A 191 9.18 14.62 14.61
CA VAL A 191 9.36 14.98 16.01
C VAL A 191 9.18 13.72 16.84
N ASP A 192 10.19 13.40 17.62
CA ASP A 192 10.16 12.38 18.67
C ASP A 192 9.14 12.79 19.74
N GLY A 193 8.16 11.94 19.98
CA GLY A 193 7.08 12.18 20.94
C GLY A 193 7.52 12.19 22.41
N GLU A 194 8.61 11.51 22.75
CA GLU A 194 9.11 11.37 24.11
C GLU A 194 9.92 12.60 24.56
N ASN A 195 10.74 13.16 23.67
CA ASN A 195 11.67 14.23 24.01
C ASN A 195 11.52 15.52 23.17
N GLY A 196 10.71 15.50 22.11
CA GLY A 196 10.45 16.64 21.24
C GLY A 196 11.59 16.98 20.27
N SER A 197 12.60 16.11 20.12
CA SER A 197 13.70 16.28 19.17
C SER A 197 13.17 16.24 17.74
N VAL A 198 13.73 17.07 16.87
CA VAL A 198 13.46 17.00 15.44
C VAL A 198 14.56 16.16 14.81
N ASN A 199 14.16 15.04 14.22
CA ASN A 199 15.05 14.07 13.60
C ASN A 199 14.70 13.92 12.11
N GLY A 200 15.62 13.35 11.33
CA GLY A 200 15.37 13.08 9.93
C GLY A 200 16.27 11.97 9.41
N THR A 201 15.74 11.14 8.51
CA THR A 201 16.45 10.00 7.94
C THR A 201 16.01 9.71 6.51
N GLN A 202 16.89 9.01 5.81
CA GLN A 202 16.62 8.43 4.52
C GLN A 202 16.03 7.03 4.71
N ILE A 203 14.91 6.72 4.06
CA ILE A 203 14.30 5.40 4.07
C ILE A 203 13.90 5.04 2.64
N ASP A 204 14.14 3.80 2.23
CA ASP A 204 13.62 3.29 0.97
C ASP A 204 12.20 2.78 1.20
N VAL A 205 11.26 3.19 0.35
CA VAL A 205 9.87 2.73 0.39
C VAL A 205 9.84 1.22 0.20
N ARG A 206 9.02 0.52 0.98
CA ARG A 206 8.75 -0.90 0.82
C ARG A 206 7.29 -1.12 0.44
N GLU A 207 7.03 -2.09 -0.42
CA GLU A 207 5.65 -2.56 -0.63
C GLU A 207 5.11 -3.21 0.65
N TYR A 208 3.90 -2.86 1.03
CA TYR A 208 3.14 -3.51 2.06
C TYR A 208 2.23 -4.53 1.41
N ILE A 209 2.65 -5.79 1.54
CA ILE A 209 1.99 -6.94 0.96
C ILE A 209 1.07 -7.53 2.03
N ILE A 210 -0.23 -7.53 1.76
CA ILE A 210 -1.25 -8.07 2.69
C ILE A 210 -1.30 -9.59 2.57
N ASP A 211 -1.39 -10.08 1.34
CA ASP A 211 -1.44 -11.50 0.99
C ASP A 211 -0.59 -11.71 -0.27
N ASP A 212 0.44 -12.55 -0.21
CA ASP A 212 1.31 -12.92 -1.34
C ASP A 212 1.60 -14.41 -1.21
N CYS A 213 0.68 -15.20 -1.73
CA CYS A 213 0.70 -16.63 -1.52
C CYS A 213 1.79 -17.34 -2.30
N ASN A 214 2.06 -16.86 -3.51
CA ASN A 214 3.03 -17.42 -4.43
C ASN A 214 4.46 -16.91 -4.09
N GLN A 215 4.58 -15.98 -3.14
CA GLN A 215 5.82 -15.34 -2.67
C GLN A 215 6.59 -14.67 -3.80
N ASN A 216 5.87 -14.10 -4.76
CA ASN A 216 6.45 -13.42 -5.91
C ASN A 216 6.76 -11.94 -5.63
N GLY A 217 6.33 -11.41 -4.47
CA GLY A 217 6.51 -10.02 -4.05
C GLY A 217 5.43 -9.05 -4.54
N ILE A 218 4.33 -9.57 -5.09
CA ILE A 218 3.12 -8.86 -5.52
C ILE A 218 1.98 -9.42 -4.68
N ASP A 219 1.04 -8.57 -4.23
CA ASP A 219 -0.11 -9.11 -3.50
C ASP A 219 -1.10 -9.83 -4.43
N ASP A 220 -1.83 -10.79 -3.87
CA ASP A 220 -2.75 -11.67 -4.60
C ASP A 220 -3.82 -10.86 -5.38
N ALA A 221 -4.24 -9.70 -4.86
CA ALA A 221 -5.19 -8.81 -5.52
C ALA A 221 -4.62 -8.16 -6.78
N ASN A 222 -3.35 -7.75 -6.74
CA ASN A 222 -2.62 -7.23 -7.88
C ASN A 222 -2.31 -8.35 -8.90
N ASP A 223 -1.93 -9.55 -8.44
CA ASP A 223 -1.70 -10.70 -9.31
C ASP A 223 -2.94 -11.07 -10.14
N LEU A 224 -4.12 -11.05 -9.51
CA LEU A 224 -5.39 -11.31 -10.17
C LEU A 224 -5.76 -10.20 -11.16
N PHE A 225 -5.63 -8.94 -10.76
CA PHE A 225 -6.05 -7.82 -11.60
C PHE A 225 -5.18 -7.66 -12.85
N TYR A 226 -3.87 -7.87 -12.72
CA TYR A 226 -2.92 -7.75 -13.83
C TYR A 226 -2.72 -9.05 -14.61
N GLY A 227 -3.34 -10.15 -14.17
CA GLY A 227 -3.26 -11.46 -14.82
C GLY A 227 -1.85 -12.07 -14.73
N PHE A 228 -1.13 -11.79 -13.63
CA PHE A 228 0.13 -12.47 -13.32
C PHE A 228 -0.11 -13.92 -12.89
N ASP A 229 -1.29 -14.20 -12.34
CA ASP A 229 -1.78 -15.54 -12.03
C ASP A 229 -3.24 -15.76 -12.48
N VAL A 230 -3.73 -16.99 -12.26
CA VAL A 230 -5.06 -17.45 -12.71
C VAL A 230 -6.00 -17.61 -11.51
N ASP A 231 -7.20 -17.03 -11.64
CA ASP A 231 -8.39 -17.36 -10.87
C ASP A 231 -9.34 -18.11 -11.81
N GLY A 232 -9.20 -19.44 -11.83
CA GLY A 232 -9.87 -20.29 -12.81
C GLY A 232 -11.35 -20.48 -12.51
N ASN A 233 -11.77 -20.30 -11.26
CA ASN A 233 -13.12 -20.51 -10.78
C ASN A 233 -13.92 -19.19 -10.55
N GLY A 234 -13.25 -18.05 -10.60
CA GLY A 234 -13.80 -16.70 -10.53
C GLY A 234 -14.21 -16.26 -9.13
N ASP A 235 -13.57 -16.78 -8.08
CA ASP A 235 -13.90 -16.50 -6.69
C ASP A 235 -13.13 -15.30 -6.09
N GLY A 236 -12.14 -14.77 -6.82
CA GLY A 236 -11.31 -13.65 -6.38
C GLY A 236 -10.03 -14.06 -5.65
N ILE A 237 -9.67 -15.35 -5.63
CA ILE A 237 -8.46 -15.91 -5.03
C ILE A 237 -7.61 -16.56 -6.14
N LEU A 238 -6.28 -16.51 -6.04
CA LEU A 238 -5.44 -17.18 -7.04
C LEU A 238 -5.47 -18.71 -6.84
N ASP A 239 -5.63 -19.47 -7.92
CA ASP A 239 -5.61 -20.94 -7.90
C ASP A 239 -4.27 -21.49 -7.31
N GLY A 240 -3.18 -20.75 -7.49
CA GLY A 240 -1.85 -21.12 -6.99
C GLY A 240 -1.67 -21.01 -5.47
N CYS A 241 -2.62 -20.38 -4.77
CA CYS A 241 -2.52 -20.06 -3.34
C CYS A 241 -2.78 -21.23 -2.40
N LEU A 242 -3.53 -22.23 -2.86
CA LEU A 242 -3.74 -23.49 -2.14
C LEU A 242 -3.67 -24.60 -3.19
N PRO A 243 -2.47 -25.11 -3.51
CA PRO A 243 -2.36 -26.17 -4.51
C PRO A 243 -3.23 -27.38 -4.16
N THR A 244 -3.48 -27.60 -2.87
CA THR A 244 -4.29 -28.70 -2.34
C THR A 244 -5.79 -28.40 -2.27
N ASP A 245 -6.22 -27.16 -2.52
CA ASP A 245 -7.62 -26.76 -2.68
C ASP A 245 -8.00 -26.96 -4.14
N LEU A 246 -8.53 -28.15 -4.42
CA LEU A 246 -8.76 -28.64 -5.76
C LEU A 246 -10.10 -28.17 -6.33
N ASP A 247 -11.05 -27.78 -5.48
CA ASP A 247 -12.31 -27.16 -5.91
C ASP A 247 -12.26 -25.62 -5.87
N GLY A 248 -11.22 -25.07 -5.25
CA GLY A 248 -10.91 -23.64 -5.16
C GLY A 248 -11.88 -22.92 -4.24
N ASN A 249 -12.38 -23.54 -3.18
CA ASN A 249 -13.37 -22.89 -2.30
C ASN A 249 -12.73 -22.06 -1.17
N GLY A 250 -11.40 -21.97 -1.14
CA GLY A 250 -10.60 -21.27 -0.12
C GLY A 250 -10.29 -22.11 1.12
N THR A 251 -10.79 -23.35 1.22
CA THR A 251 -10.62 -24.26 2.37
C THR A 251 -10.30 -25.68 1.92
N VAL A 252 -9.18 -26.23 2.39
CA VAL A 252 -8.84 -27.63 2.09
C VAL A 252 -9.64 -28.59 2.98
N ASP A 253 -10.60 -29.31 2.40
CA ASP A 253 -11.48 -30.21 3.13
C ASP A 253 -11.79 -31.55 2.42
N GLY A 254 -12.93 -32.17 2.81
CA GLY A 254 -13.37 -33.44 2.24
C GLY A 254 -13.73 -33.38 0.75
N ALA A 255 -14.10 -32.22 0.23
CA ALA A 255 -14.34 -32.02 -1.20
C ALA A 255 -13.03 -32.15 -1.99
N ASP A 256 -11.96 -31.50 -1.53
CA ASP A 256 -10.64 -31.60 -2.14
C ASP A 256 -10.09 -33.00 -2.08
N LEU A 257 -10.22 -33.66 -0.92
CA LEU A 257 -9.81 -35.06 -0.80
C LEU A 257 -10.57 -35.97 -1.76
N ALA A 258 -11.87 -35.72 -1.98
CA ALA A 258 -12.65 -36.50 -2.93
C ALA A 258 -12.15 -36.30 -4.37
N MET A 259 -11.80 -35.07 -4.74
CA MET A 259 -11.23 -34.73 -6.05
C MET A 259 -9.83 -35.30 -6.23
N PHE A 260 -9.00 -35.23 -5.20
CA PHE A 260 -7.68 -35.83 -5.15
C PHE A 260 -7.74 -37.35 -5.34
N LEU A 261 -8.61 -38.04 -4.60
CA LEU A 261 -8.78 -39.50 -4.71
C LEU A 261 -9.32 -39.94 -6.07
N ALA A 262 -10.05 -39.07 -6.79
CA ALA A 262 -10.50 -39.34 -8.15
C ALA A 262 -9.33 -39.37 -9.16
N ARG A 263 -8.21 -38.72 -8.84
CA ARG A 263 -6.98 -38.64 -9.64
C ARG A 263 -5.88 -39.57 -9.15
N TRP A 264 -6.16 -40.42 -8.16
CA TRP A 264 -5.15 -41.29 -7.54
C TRP A 264 -4.43 -42.19 -8.56
N GLY A 265 -3.09 -42.15 -8.56
CA GLY A 265 -2.24 -42.93 -9.44
C GLY A 265 -2.19 -42.45 -10.89
N THR A 266 -2.65 -41.23 -11.19
CA THR A 266 -2.44 -40.56 -12.49
C THR A 266 -1.26 -39.57 -12.42
N ASP A 267 -0.96 -38.93 -13.55
CA ASP A 267 0.04 -37.87 -13.73
C ASP A 267 -0.63 -36.49 -13.90
N ASP A 268 -1.79 -36.30 -13.26
CA ASP A 268 -2.54 -35.05 -13.39
C ASP A 268 -1.86 -33.99 -12.53
N GLN A 269 -1.23 -33.00 -13.19
CA GLN A 269 -0.44 -31.97 -12.51
C GLN A 269 -1.25 -31.18 -11.47
N SER A 270 -2.59 -31.14 -11.58
CA SER A 270 -3.43 -30.45 -10.60
C SER A 270 -3.45 -31.12 -9.22
N ALA A 271 -3.06 -32.39 -9.09
CA ALA A 271 -3.02 -33.11 -7.82
C ALA A 271 -1.66 -33.76 -7.48
N ASP A 272 -0.65 -33.55 -8.34
CA ASP A 272 0.76 -33.92 -8.12
C ASP A 272 1.47 -32.75 -7.44
N PHE A 273 1.29 -32.65 -6.11
CA PHE A 273 1.77 -31.51 -5.32
C PHE A 273 3.28 -31.54 -5.08
N ASN A 274 3.91 -32.71 -5.18
CA ASN A 274 5.35 -32.86 -5.03
C ASN A 274 6.12 -32.81 -6.37
N ASN A 275 5.40 -32.78 -7.51
CA ASN A 275 5.90 -32.75 -8.88
C ASN A 275 6.80 -33.94 -9.25
N ASP A 276 6.51 -35.14 -8.74
CA ASP A 276 7.24 -36.37 -9.06
C ASP A 276 6.65 -37.16 -10.25
N GLY A 277 5.53 -36.68 -10.78
CA GLY A 277 4.82 -37.25 -11.93
C GLY A 277 3.86 -38.38 -11.57
N LEU A 278 3.57 -38.61 -10.29
CA LEU A 278 2.62 -39.63 -9.85
C LEU A 278 1.86 -39.20 -8.58
N ILE A 279 0.53 -39.11 -8.69
CA ILE A 279 -0.32 -38.80 -7.54
C ILE A 279 -0.38 -39.99 -6.58
N ASP A 280 0.26 -39.87 -5.42
CA ASP A 280 0.36 -40.95 -4.45
C ASP A 280 0.24 -40.51 -2.97
N GLY A 281 0.74 -41.35 -2.06
CA GLY A 281 0.68 -41.10 -0.63
C GLY A 281 1.48 -39.89 -0.17
N LEU A 282 2.46 -39.42 -0.95
CA LEU A 282 3.23 -38.22 -0.67
C LEU A 282 2.39 -36.97 -0.94
N ASP A 283 1.63 -36.94 -2.04
CA ASP A 283 0.70 -35.83 -2.32
C ASP A 283 -0.47 -35.81 -1.34
N LEU A 284 -0.96 -36.99 -0.95
CA LEU A 284 -1.97 -37.09 0.10
C LEU A 284 -1.46 -36.52 1.43
N ALA A 285 -0.19 -36.73 1.75
CA ALA A 285 0.40 -36.16 2.96
C ALA A 285 0.45 -34.62 2.90
N LEU A 286 0.67 -34.04 1.72
CA LEU A 286 0.64 -32.58 1.51
C LEU A 286 -0.79 -32.03 1.64
N LEU A 287 -1.79 -32.69 1.03
CA LEU A 287 -3.21 -32.32 1.18
C LEU A 287 -3.66 -32.38 2.64
N LEU A 288 -3.35 -33.47 3.35
CA LEU A 288 -3.72 -33.62 4.75
C LEU A 288 -2.94 -32.68 5.68
N ALA A 289 -1.74 -32.27 5.30
CA ALA A 289 -1.00 -31.24 6.04
C ALA A 289 -1.66 -29.86 5.91
N ALA A 290 -2.36 -29.62 4.80
CA ALA A 290 -3.13 -28.40 4.57
C ALA A 290 -4.59 -28.48 5.07
N TRP A 291 -4.99 -29.58 5.71
CA TRP A 291 -6.38 -29.81 6.10
C TRP A 291 -6.93 -28.72 7.02
N SER A 292 -8.09 -28.15 6.66
CA SER A 292 -8.73 -27.04 7.39
C SER A 292 -7.87 -25.78 7.49
N ILE A 293 -6.86 -25.62 6.62
CA ILE A 293 -6.31 -24.30 6.35
C ILE A 293 -7.41 -23.51 5.64
N ASP A 294 -7.90 -22.49 6.34
CA ASP A 294 -8.88 -21.51 5.88
C ASP A 294 -8.15 -20.15 5.87
N ARG A 295 -8.22 -19.42 4.76
CA ARG A 295 -7.58 -18.11 4.63
C ARG A 295 -8.35 -16.98 5.27
N ASP A 296 -9.62 -17.16 5.64
CA ASP A 296 -10.45 -16.14 6.27
C ASP A 296 -10.31 -16.10 7.81
N GLU A 297 -9.55 -17.00 8.41
CA GLU A 297 -9.32 -17.03 9.86
C GLU A 297 -8.04 -16.27 10.25
N PRO A 298 -8.14 -15.13 10.97
CA PRO A 298 -6.99 -14.50 11.60
C PRO A 298 -6.61 -15.33 12.84
N GLY A 299 -5.84 -16.39 12.60
CA GLY A 299 -5.18 -17.20 13.63
C GLY A 299 -5.77 -18.60 13.82
N GLY A 300 -5.25 -19.57 13.09
CA GLY A 300 -5.50 -20.99 13.32
C GLY A 300 -4.23 -21.82 13.48
N GLY A 301 -3.82 -22.09 14.73
CA GLY A 301 -2.93 -23.21 15.11
C GLY A 301 -1.48 -22.89 15.44
#